data_AF-A0A292Z9M6-F1
#
_entry.id   AF-A0A292Z9M6-F1
#
_cell.length_a   1.000
_cell.length_b   1.000
_cell.length_c   1.000
_cell.angle_alpha   90.00
_cell.angle_beta   90.00
_cell.angle_gamma   90.00
#
_symmetry.space_group_name_H-M   'P 1'
#
loop_
_entity.id
_entity.type
_entity.pdbx_description
1 polymer ?
#
loop_
_entity_poly.entity_id
_entity_poly.type
_entity_poly.pdbx_seq_one_letter_code
_entity_poly.pdbx_strand_id
1 'polypeptide(L)' 'MRSINPLFEDAVIDCVATDREPTVQELFHVAQRIWAEGAANRSVFRWDCLPPTDTEKLLALRAAQAALSGSVAHDTPRR' A
#
# COMPACT_ATOMS: atom_id res chain seq x y z
N MET A 1 3.04 19.09 -9.19
CA MET A 1 1.76 18.43 -8.84
C MET A 1 1.81 17.03 -9.40
N ARG A 2 1.87 15.99 -8.54
CA ARG A 2 1.73 14.59 -9.00
C ARG A 2 0.24 14.34 -9.22
N SER A 3 -0.11 13.95 -10.45
CA SER A 3 -1.47 13.58 -10.80
C SER A 3 -1.81 12.30 -10.04
N ILE A 4 -2.47 12.44 -8.89
CA ILE A 4 -3.18 11.33 -8.25
C ILE A 4 -4.27 10.99 -9.24
N ASN A 5 -4.26 9.77 -9.76
CA ASN A 5 -5.32 9.32 -10.64
C ASN A 5 -6.56 9.13 -9.74
N PRO A 6 -7.58 10.01 -9.82
CA PRO A 6 -8.61 10.15 -8.77
C PRO A 6 -9.44 8.88 -8.58
N LEU A 7 -9.54 8.05 -9.62
CA LEU A 7 -10.21 6.74 -9.60
C LEU A 7 -9.63 5.75 -8.57
N PHE A 8 -8.39 5.96 -8.12
CA PHE A 8 -7.70 5.04 -7.20
C PHE A 8 -7.76 5.50 -5.74
N GLU A 9 -7.96 6.79 -5.50
CA GLU A 9 -8.35 7.27 -4.16
C GLU A 9 -9.71 6.65 -3.80
N ASP A 10 -10.64 6.65 -4.75
CA ASP A 10 -11.96 6.03 -4.59
C ASP A 10 -11.85 4.51 -4.36
N ALA A 11 -10.99 3.79 -5.09
CA ALA A 11 -10.84 2.34 -4.91
C ALA A 11 -10.21 1.96 -3.55
N VAL A 12 -9.26 2.75 -3.06
CA VAL A 12 -8.67 2.57 -1.72
C VAL A 12 -9.69 2.91 -0.63
N ILE A 13 -10.44 4.01 -0.80
CA ILE A 13 -11.52 4.41 0.10
C ILE A 13 -12.61 3.34 0.12
N ASP A 14 -12.99 2.78 -1.03
CA ASP A 14 -13.96 1.70 -1.13
C ASP A 14 -13.46 0.41 -0.48
N CYS A 15 -12.19 0.01 -0.68
CA CYS A 15 -11.63 -1.17 0.00
C CYS A 15 -11.71 -1.01 1.53
N VAL A 16 -11.32 0.15 2.04
CA VAL A 16 -11.38 0.46 3.48
C VAL A 16 -12.82 0.59 3.97
N ALA A 17 -13.73 1.17 3.18
CA ALA A 17 -15.13 1.39 3.56
C ALA A 17 -15.98 0.11 3.48
N THR A 18 -15.62 -0.83 2.60
CA THR A 18 -16.37 -2.07 2.36
C THR A 18 -15.74 -3.31 2.98
N ASP A 19 -14.62 -3.16 3.70
CA ASP A 19 -13.82 -4.27 4.27
C ASP A 19 -13.46 -5.33 3.21
N ARG A 20 -13.26 -4.87 1.97
CA ARG A 20 -12.96 -5.72 0.83
C ARG A 20 -11.46 -6.00 0.79
N GLU A 21 -11.09 -7.24 0.46
CA GLU A 21 -9.69 -7.58 0.21
C GLU A 21 -9.13 -6.76 -0.98
N PRO A 22 -8.02 -6.03 -0.76
CA PRO A 22 -7.38 -5.27 -1.82
C PRO A 22 -6.83 -6.21 -2.89
N THR A 23 -6.92 -5.80 -4.15
CA THR A 23 -6.33 -6.57 -5.24
C THR A 23 -4.80 -6.51 -5.18
N VAL A 24 -4.14 -7.52 -5.76
CA VAL A 24 -2.67 -7.56 -5.85
C VAL A 24 -2.11 -6.30 -6.52
N GLN A 25 -2.81 -5.77 -7.53
CA GLN A 25 -2.38 -4.57 -8.24
C GLN A 25 -2.44 -3.31 -7.36
N GLU A 26 -3.50 -3.14 -6.57
CA GLU A 26 -3.63 -2.03 -5.61
C GLU A 26 -2.56 -2.11 -4.51
N LEU A 27 -2.34 -3.32 -3.98
CA LEU A 27 -1.34 -3.56 -2.94
C LEU A 27 0.08 -3.24 -3.44
N PHE A 28 0.43 -3.64 -4.66
CA PHE A 28 1.74 -3.32 -5.25
C PHE A 28 1.92 -1.83 -5.51
N HIS A 29 0.86 -1.11 -5.91
CA HIS A 29 0.94 0.32 -6.15
C HIS A 29 1.09 1.13 -4.86
N VAL A 30 0.34 0.78 -3.81
CA VAL A 30 0.48 1.39 -2.48
C VAL A 30 1.86 1.10 -1.90
N ALA A 31 2.37 -0.13 -2.06
CA ALA A 31 3.72 -0.49 -1.62
C ALA A 31 4.80 0.33 -2.34
N GLN A 32 4.69 0.44 -3.67
CA GLN A 32 5.58 1.28 -4.47
C GLN A 32 5.58 2.73 -4.00
N ARG A 33 4.41 3.27 -3.65
CA ARG A 33 4.26 4.64 -3.17
C ARG A 33 4.85 4.85 -1.77
N ILE A 34 4.52 3.98 -0.81
CA ILE A 34 5.10 4.00 0.54
C ILE A 34 6.62 3.95 0.45
N TRP A 35 7.16 3.09 -0.42
CA TRP A 35 8.59 2.96 -0.60
C TRP A 35 9.24 4.19 -1.25
N ALA A 36 8.63 4.75 -2.30
CA ALA A 36 9.13 5.92 -3.00
C ALA A 36 9.03 7.21 -2.17
N GLU A 37 8.02 7.32 -1.29
CA GLU A 37 7.85 8.45 -0.37
C GLU A 37 8.70 8.29 0.90
N GLY A 38 9.09 7.07 1.27
CA GLY A 38 9.81 6.77 2.51
C GLY A 38 11.26 7.27 2.57
N ALA A 39 11.89 7.66 1.45
CA ALA A 39 13.19 8.33 1.47
C ALA A 39 13.42 9.21 0.23
N ALA A 40 14.12 10.33 0.41
CA ALA A 40 14.38 11.32 -0.66
C ALA A 40 15.20 10.77 -1.85
N ASN A 41 15.91 9.65 -1.67
CA ASN A 41 16.71 8.98 -2.71
C ASN A 41 16.01 7.77 -3.35
N ARG A 42 14.75 7.50 -2.96
CA ARG A 42 13.92 6.42 -3.52
C ARG A 42 13.03 7.01 -4.60
N SER A 43 12.92 6.28 -5.71
CA SER A 43 12.17 6.70 -6.89
C SER A 43 11.37 5.53 -7.38
N VAL A 44 10.15 5.79 -7.84
CA VAL A 44 9.22 4.80 -8.41
C VAL A 44 9.92 3.90 -9.45
N PHE A 45 10.83 4.44 -10.25
CA PHE A 45 11.62 3.68 -11.22
C PHE A 45 12.55 2.62 -10.62
N ARG A 46 13.07 2.86 -9.40
CA ARG A 46 13.94 1.89 -8.71
C ARG A 46 13.15 0.73 -8.13
N TRP A 47 11.85 0.89 -7.87
CA TRP A 47 10.98 -0.16 -7.35
C TRP A 47 10.86 -1.35 -8.31
N ASP A 48 10.72 -1.08 -9.60
CA ASP A 48 10.59 -2.10 -10.63
C ASP A 48 11.91 -2.85 -10.86
N CYS A 49 13.03 -2.22 -10.53
CA CYS A 49 14.36 -2.84 -10.54
C CYS A 49 14.66 -3.68 -9.30
N LEU A 50 13.86 -3.58 -8.22
CA LEU A 50 14.08 -4.37 -7.02
C LEU A 50 13.68 -5.84 -7.24
N PRO A 51 14.55 -6.80 -6.85
CA PRO A 51 14.20 -8.21 -6.92
C PRO A 51 12.98 -8.51 -6.03
N PRO A 52 12.17 -9.53 -6.36
CA PRO A 52 10.98 -9.89 -5.58
C PRO A 52 11.26 -10.22 -4.11
N THR A 53 12.48 -10.72 -3.83
CA THR A 53 12.95 -11.10 -2.50
C THR A 53 13.66 -9.96 -1.76
N ASP A 54 13.72 -8.77 -2.35
CA ASP A 54 14.35 -7.61 -1.72
C ASP A 54 13.61 -7.25 -0.41
N THR A 55 14.38 -7.03 0.65
CA THR A 55 13.82 -6.78 1.99
C THR A 55 13.02 -5.48 2.03
N GLU A 56 13.43 -4.45 1.29
CA GLU A 56 12.71 -3.17 1.22
C GLU A 56 11.40 -3.32 0.45
N LYS A 57 11.39 -4.14 -0.60
CA LYS A 57 10.19 -4.45 -1.39
C LYS A 57 9.16 -5.21 -0.53
N LEU A 58 9.62 -6.21 0.22
CA LEU A 58 8.79 -6.97 1.15
C LEU A 58 8.26 -6.11 2.31
N LEU A 59 9.08 -5.21 2.85
CA LEU A 59 8.67 -4.26 3.90
C LEU A 59 7.56 -3.33 3.40
N ALA A 60 7.71 -2.78 2.20
CA ALA A 60 6.71 -1.90 1.61
C ALA A 60 5.41 -2.63 1.28
N LEU A 61 5.48 -3.89 0.81
CA LEU A 61 4.30 -4.73 0.57
C LEU A 61 3.54 -5.02 1.87
N ARG A 62 4.24 -5.31 2.97
CA ARG A 62 3.61 -5.51 4.29
C ARG A 62 2.98 -4.23 4.82
N ALA A 63 3.65 -3.08 4.64
CA ALA A 63 3.09 -1.79 5.04
C ALA A 63 1.83 -1.45 4.22
N ALA A 64 1.83 -1.73 2.91
CA ALA A 64 0.66 -1.56 2.05
C ALA A 64 -0.50 -2.46 2.47
N GLN A 65 -0.21 -3.73 2.78
CA GLN A 65 -1.22 -4.66 3.28
C GLN A 65 -1.84 -4.15 4.60
N ALA A 66 -1.02 -3.71 5.55
CA ALA A 66 -1.51 -3.15 6.82
C ALA A 66 -2.33 -1.87 6.65
N ALA A 67 -2.00 -1.04 5.65
CA ALA A 67 -2.74 0.18 5.35
C ALA A 67 -4.09 -0.10 4.67
N LEU A 68 -4.13 -1.08 3.75
CA LEU A 68 -5.32 -1.38 2.94
C LEU A 68 -6.32 -2.30 3.64
N SER A 69 -5.86 -3.29 4.39
CA SER A 69 -6.74 -4.20 5.13
C SER A 69 -7.19 -3.62 6.47
N GLY A 70 -6.72 -2.42 6.82
CA GLY A 70 -6.74 -1.93 8.18
C GLY A 70 -5.81 -2.76 9.07
N SER A 71 -5.11 -2.12 10.00
CA SER A 71 -4.57 -2.88 11.11
C SER A 71 -5.80 -3.41 11.84
N VAL A 72 -6.02 -4.73 11.82
CA VAL A 72 -6.77 -5.43 12.87
C VAL A 72 -5.99 -5.25 14.17
N ALA A 73 -5.92 -4.00 14.67
CA ALA A 73 -5.85 -3.72 16.08
C ALA A 73 -7.19 -4.20 16.63
N HIS A 74 -7.26 -5.52 16.76
CA HIS A 74 -8.18 -6.30 17.56
C HIS A 74 -9.34 -5.46 18.07
N ASP A 75 -10.40 -5.33 17.27
CA ASP A 75 -11.71 -4.98 17.81
C ASP A 75 -12.08 -6.15 18.73
N THR A 76 -11.62 -6.03 19.97
CA THR A 76 -12.13 -6.80 21.08
C THR A 76 -13.46 -6.15 21.40
N PRO A 77 -14.60 -6.85 21.21
CA PRO A 77 -15.88 -6.28 21.55
C PRO A 77 -15.86 -5.98 23.06
N ARG A 78 -15.80 -4.69 23.40
CA ARG A 78 -16.05 -4.23 24.78
C ARG A 78 -17.51 -4.51 25.07
N ARG A 79 -17.76 -5.62 25.76
CA ARG A 79 -18.98 -5.87 26.52
C ARG A 79 -19.15 -4.84 27.64
#